data_AF-X1U4L8-F1
#
_entry.id   AF-X1U4L8-F1
#
_cell.length_a   1.000
_cell.length_b   1.000
_cell.length_c   1.000
_cell.angle_alpha   90.00
_cell.angle_beta   90.00
_cell.angle_gamma   90.00
#
_symmetry.space_group_name_H-M   'P 1'
#
loop_
_entity.id
_entity.type
_entity.pdbx_description
1 polymer ?
#
loop_
_entity_poly.entity_id
_entity_poly.type
_entity_poly.pdbx_seq_one_letter_code
_entity_poly.pdbx_strand_id
1 'polypeptide(L)'
;MTGSGTAADPYKIYDVNDLQAMNDDLTAYYELANDIDASATSGWNGGLGFAPIGPSYANAFTGQFDGKNFCIDSLTIARPATSTIGLFGEAFNVVTIQNVGLTNVNISGLHGTGALIGLIRGTIISCYSTGTVQGENRCGGLVGSSQVGEVLSSYSTCTVMGTSYASVGG
;
A
#
# COMPACT_ATOMS: atom_id res chain seq x y z
N MET A 1 12.36 11.43 -8.08
CA MET A 1 12.42 10.19 -8.87
C MET A 1 13.35 10.34 -10.07
N THR A 2 14.03 9.27 -10.47
CA THR A 2 14.79 9.15 -11.74
C THR A 2 14.19 8.04 -12.59
N GLY A 3 14.47 8.02 -13.91
CA GLY A 3 13.86 7.09 -14.86
C GLY A 3 12.70 7.71 -15.61
N SER A 4 12.09 6.95 -16.53
CA SER A 4 11.01 7.41 -17.42
C SER A 4 9.65 6.76 -17.14
N GLY A 5 9.57 5.89 -16.12
CA GLY A 5 8.32 5.23 -15.73
C GLY A 5 7.90 4.09 -16.66
N THR A 6 8.79 3.65 -17.55
CA THR A 6 8.53 2.54 -18.49
C THR A 6 9.04 1.21 -17.93
N ALA A 7 8.61 0.08 -18.50
CA ALA A 7 9.10 -1.23 -18.08
C ALA A 7 10.62 -1.40 -18.22
N ALA A 8 11.24 -0.75 -19.22
CA ALA A 8 12.68 -0.82 -19.46
C ALA A 8 13.47 0.18 -18.59
N ASP A 9 12.81 1.22 -18.10
CA ASP A 9 13.40 2.27 -17.29
C ASP A 9 12.39 2.78 -16.24
N PRO A 10 12.11 1.97 -15.19
CA PRO A 10 11.14 2.31 -14.16
C PRO A 10 11.56 3.54 -13.36
N TYR A 11 10.59 4.27 -12.83
CA TYR A 11 10.86 5.32 -11.86
C TYR A 11 11.50 4.72 -10.59
N LYS A 12 12.62 5.30 -10.16
CA LYS A 12 13.30 4.94 -8.92
C LYS A 12 12.81 5.81 -7.77
N ILE A 13 12.42 5.16 -6.69
CA ILE A 13 11.93 5.77 -5.46
C ILE A 13 13.04 5.72 -4.42
N TYR A 14 13.51 6.89 -3.96
CA TYR A 14 14.61 7.01 -3.00
C TYR A 14 14.17 7.45 -1.60
N ASP A 15 12.99 8.05 -1.49
CA ASP A 15 12.45 8.55 -0.24
C ASP A 15 10.91 8.53 -0.22
N VAL A 16 10.35 8.95 0.92
CA VAL A 16 8.90 8.96 1.12
C VAL A 16 8.17 10.02 0.27
N ASN A 17 8.86 11.06 -0.18
CA ASN A 17 8.26 12.07 -1.08
C ASN A 17 8.16 11.51 -2.50
N ASP A 18 9.19 10.79 -2.98
CA ASP A 18 9.13 10.03 -4.22
C ASP A 18 8.00 8.99 -4.18
N LEU A 19 7.85 8.29 -3.06
CA LEU A 19 6.76 7.34 -2.85
C LEU A 19 5.39 8.03 -2.96
N GLN A 20 5.23 9.20 -2.36
CA GLN A 20 3.98 9.97 -2.44
C GLN A 20 3.69 10.49 -3.85
N ALA A 21 4.74 10.86 -4.59
CA ALA A 21 4.68 11.38 -5.95
C ALA A 21 4.24 10.33 -7.00
N MET A 22 4.15 9.04 -6.63
CA MET A 22 3.54 8.02 -7.50
C MET A 22 2.10 8.35 -7.90
N ASN A 23 1.39 9.18 -7.11
CA ASN A 23 0.06 9.67 -7.47
C ASN A 23 0.05 10.58 -8.71
N ASP A 24 1.20 11.09 -9.15
CA ASP A 24 1.31 11.92 -10.35
C ASP A 24 1.27 11.10 -11.64
N ASP A 25 1.62 9.80 -11.58
CA ASP A 25 1.51 8.86 -12.71
C ASP A 25 1.18 7.43 -12.23
N LEU A 26 -0.11 7.15 -12.09
CA LEU A 26 -0.63 5.87 -11.61
C LEU A 26 -0.47 4.70 -12.61
N THR A 27 0.07 4.95 -13.80
CA THR A 27 0.22 3.96 -14.87
C THR A 27 1.66 3.47 -15.04
N ALA A 28 2.61 4.12 -14.37
CA ALA A 28 4.04 3.90 -14.57
C ALA A 28 4.56 2.64 -13.87
N TYR A 29 5.80 2.29 -14.20
CA TYR A 29 6.58 1.24 -13.54
C TYR A 29 7.47 1.87 -12.47
N TYR A 30 7.47 1.29 -11.28
CA TYR A 30 8.18 1.81 -10.11
C TYR A 30 9.07 0.74 -9.47
N GLU A 31 10.26 1.15 -9.06
CA GLU A 31 11.16 0.35 -8.24
C GLU A 31 11.66 1.13 -7.03
N LEU A 32 11.68 0.50 -5.85
CA LEU A 32 12.43 1.06 -4.72
C LEU A 32 13.93 0.98 -5.00
N ALA A 33 14.66 2.03 -4.64
CA ALA A 33 16.12 2.09 -4.77
C ALA A 33 16.86 1.87 -3.44
N ASN A 34 16.14 1.93 -2.33
CA ASN A 34 16.62 1.78 -0.95
C ASN A 34 15.43 1.54 -0.01
N ASP A 35 15.74 1.27 1.26
CA ASP A 35 14.74 1.32 2.33
C ASP A 35 14.23 2.77 2.51
N ILE A 36 12.93 2.90 2.78
CA ILE A 36 12.24 4.18 2.91
C ILE A 36 11.81 4.38 4.36
N ASP A 37 12.32 5.44 5.01
CA ASP A 37 11.77 5.92 6.28
C ASP A 37 10.55 6.81 6.01
N ALA A 38 9.37 6.30 6.35
CA ALA A 38 8.09 7.00 6.21
C ALA A 38 7.56 7.59 7.52
N SER A 39 8.37 7.67 8.59
CA SER A 39 7.94 8.19 9.90
C SER A 39 7.38 9.62 9.85
N ALA A 40 7.90 10.45 8.94
CA ALA A 40 7.44 11.81 8.70
C ALA A 40 5.96 11.88 8.28
N THR A 41 5.42 10.81 7.69
CA THR A 41 4.03 10.77 7.21
C THR A 41 3.02 11.00 8.33
N SER A 42 3.35 10.67 9.58
CA SER A 42 2.49 10.91 10.75
C SER A 42 2.03 12.37 10.91
N GLY A 43 2.83 13.34 10.43
CA GLY A 43 2.48 14.77 10.43
C GLY A 43 1.83 15.28 9.14
N TRP A 44 1.72 14.45 8.10
CA TRP A 44 1.24 14.88 6.78
C TRP A 44 -0.28 15.03 6.73
N ASN A 45 -0.75 15.80 5.74
CA ASN A 45 -2.17 15.96 5.44
C ASN A 45 -3.03 16.35 6.66
N GLY A 46 -2.49 17.21 7.54
CA GLY A 46 -3.18 17.63 8.77
C GLY A 46 -3.30 16.53 9.82
N GLY A 47 -2.35 15.57 9.83
CA GLY A 47 -2.36 14.40 10.72
C GLY A 47 -3.09 13.19 10.13
N LEU A 48 -3.58 13.26 8.90
CA LEU A 48 -4.22 12.14 8.20
C LEU A 48 -3.20 11.12 7.64
N GLY A 49 -1.90 11.38 7.78
CA GLY A 49 -0.88 10.46 7.28
C GLY A 49 -0.59 10.65 5.79
N PHE A 50 0.04 9.64 5.21
CA PHE A 50 0.24 9.49 3.77
C PHE A 50 -1.10 9.48 3.01
N ALA A 51 -1.11 10.00 1.78
CA ALA A 51 -2.26 9.91 0.88
C ALA A 51 -2.12 8.63 0.03
N PRO A 52 -3.03 7.64 0.15
CA PRO A 52 -2.93 6.38 -0.57
C PRO A 52 -2.64 6.55 -2.06
N ILE A 53 -1.79 5.70 -2.61
CA ILE A 53 -1.55 5.66 -4.06
C ILE A 53 -2.76 5.04 -4.74
N GLY A 54 -3.34 5.78 -5.65
CA GLY A 54 -4.55 5.38 -6.35
C GLY A 54 -5.76 5.26 -5.42
N PRO A 55 -6.32 6.39 -4.92
CA PRO A 55 -7.25 6.40 -3.79
C PRO A 55 -8.69 5.95 -4.11
N SER A 56 -9.02 5.69 -5.38
CA SER A 56 -10.39 5.29 -5.77
C SER A 56 -10.42 4.60 -7.12
N TYR A 57 -11.54 3.96 -7.47
CA TYR A 57 -11.70 3.28 -8.75
C TYR A 57 -11.37 4.14 -9.98
N ALA A 58 -11.78 5.42 -9.98
CA ALA A 58 -11.51 6.34 -11.09
C ALA A 58 -10.03 6.75 -11.20
N ASN A 59 -9.29 6.65 -10.10
CA ASN A 59 -7.88 6.96 -10.00
C ASN A 59 -7.17 5.75 -9.39
N ALA A 60 -7.36 4.55 -9.95
CA ALA A 60 -6.71 3.35 -9.42
C ALA A 60 -5.27 3.25 -9.93
N PHE A 61 -4.39 2.65 -9.13
CA PHE A 61 -3.06 2.28 -9.61
C PHE A 61 -3.19 1.16 -10.65
N THR A 62 -2.63 1.38 -11.85
CA THR A 62 -2.66 0.42 -12.95
C THR A 62 -1.27 0.12 -13.52
N GLY A 63 -0.24 0.70 -12.89
CA GLY A 63 1.16 0.46 -13.19
C GLY A 63 1.70 -0.83 -12.56
N GLN A 64 3.01 -0.84 -12.31
CA GLN A 64 3.69 -1.96 -11.66
C GLN A 64 4.61 -1.45 -10.55
N PHE A 65 4.76 -2.23 -9.48
CA PHE A 65 5.60 -1.86 -8.35
C PHE A 65 6.48 -3.04 -7.89
N ASP A 66 7.79 -2.84 -7.92
CA ASP A 66 8.77 -3.80 -7.38
C ASP A 66 9.59 -3.15 -6.26
N GLY A 67 9.39 -3.62 -5.03
CA GLY A 67 10.14 -3.13 -3.87
C GLY A 67 11.60 -3.56 -3.85
N LYS A 68 12.06 -4.44 -4.76
CA LYS A 68 13.44 -4.92 -4.84
C LYS A 68 13.97 -5.52 -3.54
N ASN A 69 13.07 -6.04 -2.69
CA ASN A 69 13.29 -6.53 -1.32
C ASN A 69 13.64 -5.47 -0.29
N PHE A 70 13.48 -4.19 -0.61
CA PHE A 70 13.58 -3.10 0.36
C PHE A 70 12.29 -2.96 1.17
N CYS A 71 12.40 -2.23 2.27
CA CYS A 71 11.32 -1.98 3.21
C CYS A 71 10.87 -0.52 3.20
N ILE A 72 9.59 -0.31 3.48
CA ILE A 72 9.01 0.99 3.82
C ILE A 72 8.66 0.91 5.31
N ASP A 73 9.36 1.69 6.13
CA ASP A 73 9.23 1.66 7.58
C ASP A 73 8.41 2.82 8.12
N SER A 74 7.66 2.59 9.20
CA SER A 74 6.97 3.62 9.97
C SER A 74 5.92 4.43 9.18
N LEU A 75 5.33 3.81 8.15
CA LEU A 75 4.26 4.43 7.35
C LEU A 75 2.99 4.65 8.19
N THR A 76 2.50 5.89 8.21
CA THR A 76 1.24 6.25 8.87
C THR A 76 0.18 6.65 7.85
N ILE A 77 -1.02 6.06 7.95
CA ILE A 77 -2.22 6.48 7.21
C ILE A 77 -3.38 6.50 8.19
N ALA A 78 -3.93 7.68 8.50
CA ALA A 78 -4.95 7.86 9.55
C ALA A 78 -6.25 8.40 8.95
N ARG A 79 -6.99 7.54 8.22
CA ARG A 79 -8.18 7.93 7.44
C ARG A 79 -9.41 7.10 7.83
N PRO A 80 -9.87 7.16 9.10
CA PRO A 80 -10.87 6.22 9.64
C PRO A 80 -12.25 6.32 8.97
N ALA A 81 -12.56 7.42 8.29
CA ALA A 81 -13.83 7.62 7.59
C ALA A 81 -13.76 7.30 6.08
N THR A 82 -12.65 6.75 5.60
CA THR A 82 -12.40 6.50 4.17
C THR A 82 -12.23 5.01 3.91
N SER A 83 -12.84 4.51 2.83
CA SER A 83 -12.68 3.11 2.41
C SER A 83 -11.42 2.94 1.55
N THR A 84 -11.05 1.69 1.28
CA THR A 84 -9.94 1.28 0.41
C THR A 84 -8.62 1.96 0.80
N ILE A 85 -8.13 1.59 1.99
CA ILE A 85 -6.96 2.20 2.61
C ILE A 85 -5.80 1.21 2.69
N GLY A 86 -4.63 1.69 2.30
CA GLY A 86 -3.31 1.06 2.39
C GLY A 86 -2.28 1.96 1.74
N LEU A 87 -1.01 1.51 1.60
CA LEU A 87 -0.04 2.20 0.76
C LEU A 87 -0.63 2.48 -0.63
N PHE A 88 -1.29 1.47 -1.19
CA PHE A 88 -2.18 1.60 -2.33
C PHE A 88 -3.65 1.57 -1.87
N GLY A 89 -4.47 2.47 -2.40
CA GLY A 89 -5.90 2.44 -2.13
C GLY A 89 -6.59 1.34 -2.94
N GLU A 90 -6.60 1.53 -4.25
CA GLU A 90 -7.12 0.59 -5.24
C GLU A 90 -6.10 0.35 -6.36
N ALA A 91 -5.93 -0.91 -6.76
CA ALA A 91 -5.11 -1.25 -7.93
C ALA A 91 -5.77 -2.29 -8.84
N PHE A 92 -5.77 -2.04 -10.15
CA PHE A 92 -6.51 -2.82 -11.16
C PHE A 92 -5.69 -3.06 -12.44
N ASN A 93 -6.29 -3.79 -13.41
CA ASN A 93 -5.75 -4.03 -14.75
C ASN A 93 -4.41 -4.79 -14.81
N VAL A 94 -4.35 -5.98 -14.21
CA VAL A 94 -3.15 -6.85 -14.22
C VAL A 94 -1.93 -6.14 -13.62
N VAL A 95 -2.16 -5.54 -12.44
CA VAL A 95 -1.11 -4.97 -11.60
C VAL A 95 -0.34 -6.09 -10.89
N THR A 96 0.98 -5.94 -10.79
CA THR A 96 1.84 -6.71 -9.89
C THR A 96 2.49 -5.77 -8.89
N ILE A 97 2.34 -6.10 -7.61
CA ILE A 97 3.02 -5.45 -6.49
C ILE A 97 3.87 -6.51 -5.80
N GLN A 98 5.19 -6.35 -5.82
CA GLN A 98 6.09 -7.42 -5.39
C GLN A 98 7.28 -6.95 -4.55
N ASN A 99 7.86 -7.88 -3.81
CA ASN A 99 9.15 -7.77 -3.13
C ASN A 99 9.28 -6.54 -2.23
N VAL A 100 8.25 -6.20 -1.44
CA VAL A 100 8.29 -5.07 -0.51
C VAL A 100 7.89 -5.48 0.90
N GLY A 101 8.66 -5.04 1.88
CA GLY A 101 8.30 -5.11 3.29
C GLY A 101 7.68 -3.80 3.77
N LEU A 102 6.58 -3.86 4.51
CA LEU A 102 6.04 -2.70 5.21
C LEU A 102 6.23 -2.92 6.71
N THR A 103 7.16 -2.22 7.33
CA THR A 103 7.49 -2.44 8.74
C THR A 103 6.97 -1.32 9.63
N ASN A 104 6.53 -1.67 10.84
CA ASN A 104 6.08 -0.73 11.85
C ASN A 104 4.96 0.22 11.37
N VAL A 105 4.04 -0.27 10.53
CA VAL A 105 2.97 0.57 9.99
C VAL A 105 1.94 0.94 11.05
N ASN A 106 1.29 2.09 10.88
CA ASN A 106 0.13 2.50 11.65
C ASN A 106 -0.97 3.00 10.69
N ILE A 107 -1.88 2.10 10.33
CA ILE A 107 -2.86 2.33 9.28
C ILE A 107 -4.28 2.22 9.84
N SER A 108 -5.11 3.23 9.62
CA SER A 108 -6.53 3.23 9.95
C SER A 108 -7.42 3.67 8.78
N GLY A 109 -8.49 2.91 8.55
CA GLY A 109 -9.47 3.09 7.48
C GLY A 109 -10.86 2.63 7.88
N LEU A 110 -11.86 2.81 7.02
CA LEU A 110 -13.25 2.43 7.26
C LEU A 110 -13.56 1.00 6.78
N HIS A 111 -13.49 0.77 5.47
CA HIS A 111 -13.80 -0.51 4.83
C HIS A 111 -12.71 -0.89 3.84
N GLY A 112 -12.27 -2.15 3.83
CA GLY A 112 -11.22 -2.58 2.90
C GLY A 112 -9.88 -1.96 3.28
N THR A 113 -9.44 -2.18 4.52
CA THR A 113 -8.17 -1.64 5.04
C THR A 113 -7.12 -2.74 5.03
N GLY A 114 -6.01 -2.50 4.34
CA GLY A 114 -4.81 -3.36 4.35
C GLY A 114 -3.54 -2.54 4.50
N ALA A 115 -2.46 -3.11 5.01
CA ALA A 115 -1.22 -2.35 5.12
C ALA A 115 -0.67 -1.98 3.74
N LEU A 116 -0.57 -2.97 2.84
CA LEU A 116 -0.05 -2.78 1.49
C LEU A 116 -1.12 -2.21 0.57
N ILE A 117 -2.31 -2.81 0.57
CA ILE A 117 -3.37 -2.39 -0.36
C ILE A 117 -4.77 -2.56 0.22
N GLY A 118 -5.64 -1.58 -0.03
CA GLY A 118 -7.05 -1.64 0.35
C GLY A 118 -7.84 -2.63 -0.52
N LEU A 119 -7.84 -2.41 -1.84
CA LEU A 119 -8.52 -3.27 -2.81
C LEU A 119 -7.64 -3.58 -4.02
N ILE A 120 -7.56 -4.85 -4.41
CA ILE A 120 -6.74 -5.26 -5.56
C ILE A 120 -7.49 -6.18 -6.55
N ARG A 121 -7.24 -5.95 -7.84
CA ARG A 121 -7.44 -6.92 -8.94
C ARG A 121 -6.12 -7.13 -9.68
N GLY A 122 -5.28 -7.99 -9.13
CA GLY A 122 -3.89 -8.20 -9.54
C GLY A 122 -3.16 -9.15 -8.60
N THR A 123 -1.84 -9.22 -8.77
CA THR A 123 -1.00 -10.21 -8.07
C THR A 123 -0.10 -9.51 -7.04
N ILE A 124 0.00 -10.11 -5.86
CA ILE A 124 0.93 -9.71 -4.80
C ILE A 124 1.92 -10.85 -4.57
N ILE A 125 3.22 -10.55 -4.61
CA ILE A 125 4.27 -11.58 -4.55
C ILE A 125 5.36 -11.16 -3.58
N SER A 126 5.71 -12.03 -2.63
CA SER A 126 6.84 -11.82 -1.70
C SER A 126 6.75 -10.49 -0.93
N CYS A 127 5.53 -10.11 -0.53
CA CYS A 127 5.29 -8.90 0.25
C CYS A 127 4.97 -9.25 1.70
N TYR A 128 5.34 -8.38 2.63
CA TYR A 128 4.96 -8.59 4.03
C TYR A 128 4.67 -7.30 4.76
N SER A 129 3.98 -7.41 5.89
CA SER A 129 3.72 -6.26 6.75
C SER A 129 3.79 -6.56 8.25
N THR A 130 4.26 -5.59 9.02
CA THR A 130 4.27 -5.58 10.50
C THR A 130 3.77 -4.23 11.02
N GLY A 131 3.21 -4.22 12.23
CA GLY A 131 2.66 -3.00 12.83
C GLY A 131 1.17 -3.15 13.19
N THR A 132 0.39 -2.12 12.97
CA THR A 132 -1.04 -2.05 13.33
C THR A 132 -1.88 -1.62 12.15
N VAL A 133 -2.96 -2.36 11.89
CA VAL A 133 -3.99 -2.05 10.90
C VAL A 133 -5.34 -2.04 11.59
N GLN A 134 -6.07 -0.94 11.47
CA GLN A 134 -7.39 -0.76 12.07
C GLN A 134 -8.43 -0.43 10.99
N GLY A 135 -9.59 -1.07 11.07
CA GLY A 135 -10.77 -0.59 10.36
C GLY A 135 -12.05 -1.25 10.81
N GLU A 136 -13.17 -0.88 10.18
CA GLU A 136 -14.48 -1.35 10.63
C GLU A 136 -14.89 -2.66 9.98
N ASN A 137 -14.67 -2.80 8.67
CA ASN A 137 -15.07 -3.97 7.89
C ASN A 137 -14.00 -4.34 6.85
N ARG A 138 -13.86 -5.64 6.55
CA ARG A 138 -12.91 -6.17 5.55
C ARG A 138 -11.50 -5.62 5.77
N CYS A 139 -10.92 -5.97 6.92
CA CYS A 139 -9.58 -5.56 7.29
C CYS A 139 -8.65 -6.77 7.22
N GLY A 140 -7.53 -6.60 6.52
CA GLY A 140 -6.49 -7.61 6.45
C GLY A 140 -5.15 -7.01 6.81
N GLY A 141 -4.24 -7.84 7.33
CA GLY A 141 -2.92 -7.36 7.73
C GLY A 141 -2.12 -6.80 6.55
N LEU A 142 -2.21 -7.47 5.39
CA LEU A 142 -1.55 -7.04 4.15
C LEU A 142 -2.53 -6.44 3.12
N VAL A 143 -3.67 -7.09 2.91
CA VAL A 143 -4.66 -6.79 1.86
C VAL A 143 -6.04 -6.64 2.49
N GLY A 144 -6.72 -5.52 2.26
CA GLY A 144 -8.09 -5.32 2.76
C GLY A 144 -9.12 -6.20 2.03
N SER A 145 -9.07 -6.21 0.70
CA SER A 145 -9.94 -7.03 -0.14
C SER A 145 -9.23 -7.39 -1.45
N SER A 146 -9.29 -8.65 -1.85
CA SER A 146 -8.87 -9.11 -3.18
C SER A 146 -10.09 -9.60 -3.95
N GLN A 147 -10.26 -9.16 -5.20
CA GLN A 147 -11.37 -9.58 -6.06
C GLN A 147 -10.93 -10.57 -7.14
N VAL A 148 -9.74 -10.37 -7.71
CA VAL A 148 -9.18 -11.20 -8.79
C VAL A 148 -7.66 -11.18 -8.66
N GLY A 149 -7.01 -12.33 -8.78
CA GLY A 149 -5.55 -12.48 -8.70
C GLY A 149 -5.10 -13.25 -7.47
N GLU A 150 -3.79 -13.34 -7.27
CA GLU A 150 -3.16 -14.21 -6.26
C GLU A 150 -2.34 -13.42 -5.24
N VAL A 151 -2.32 -13.91 -4.00
CA VAL A 151 -1.39 -13.46 -2.95
C VAL A 151 -0.42 -14.61 -2.71
N LEU A 152 0.82 -14.47 -3.17
CA LEU A 152 1.83 -15.52 -3.21
C LEU A 152 3.00 -15.19 -2.30
N SER A 153 3.46 -16.16 -1.52
CA SER A 153 4.64 -16.03 -0.64
C SER A 153 4.64 -14.78 0.24
N SER A 154 3.45 -14.33 0.64
CA SER A 154 3.24 -13.06 1.33
C SER A 154 2.58 -13.32 2.68
N TYR A 155 2.90 -12.50 3.68
CA TYR A 155 2.43 -12.70 5.04
C TYR A 155 2.24 -11.38 5.79
N SER A 156 1.45 -11.39 6.86
CA SER A 156 1.38 -10.27 7.78
C SER A 156 1.53 -10.75 9.22
N THR A 157 2.25 -9.97 10.01
CA THR A 157 2.25 -10.07 11.49
C THR A 157 1.63 -8.85 12.14
N CYS A 158 0.95 -7.99 11.37
CA CYS A 158 0.21 -6.84 11.88
C CYS A 158 -0.84 -7.26 12.92
N THR A 159 -0.98 -6.44 13.95
CA THR A 159 -2.16 -6.48 14.82
C THR A 159 -3.32 -5.86 14.05
N VAL A 160 -4.33 -6.67 13.70
CA VAL A 160 -5.50 -6.21 12.95
C VAL A 160 -6.69 -6.03 13.89
N MET A 161 -7.24 -4.81 13.93
CA MET A 161 -8.37 -4.45 14.79
C MET A 161 -9.61 -4.14 13.96
N GLY A 162 -10.64 -4.99 14.08
CA GLY A 162 -11.96 -4.79 13.49
C GLY A 162 -12.96 -4.22 14.51
N THR A 163 -13.64 -3.11 14.22
CA THR A 163 -14.62 -2.51 15.15
C THR A 163 -16.06 -3.01 14.99
N SER A 164 -16.38 -3.75 13.91
CA SER A 164 -17.70 -4.39 13.71
C SER A 164 -17.61 -5.68 12.88
N TYR A 165 -18.10 -6.82 13.38
CA TYR A 165 -18.30 -8.12 12.69
C TYR A 165 -17.28 -8.48 11.58
N ALA A 166 -16.01 -8.13 11.74
CA ALA A 166 -15.06 -8.13 10.64
C ALA A 166 -14.57 -9.55 10.32
N SER A 167 -14.56 -9.91 9.03
CA SER A 167 -13.66 -10.94 8.53
C SER A 167 -12.24 -10.38 8.64
N VAL A 168 -11.52 -10.80 9.67
CA VAL A 168 -10.13 -10.39 9.91
C VAL A 168 -9.22 -11.46 9.31
N GLY A 169 -8.42 -11.09 8.31
CA GLY A 169 -7.48 -11.98 7.64
C GLY A 169 -6.03 -11.60 7.95
N GLY A 170 -5.23 -12.56 8.40
CA GLY A 170 -3.77 -12.45 8.53
C GLY A 170 -3.06 -12.81 7.24
#